data_AF-A0A7J6PMU1-F1
#
_entry.id   AF-A0A7J6PMU1-F1
#
_cell.length_a   1.000
_cell.length_b   1.000
_cell.length_c   1.000
_cell.angle_alpha   90.00
_cell.angle_beta   90.00
_cell.angle_gamma   90.00
#
_symmetry.space_group_name_H-M   'P 1'
#
loop_
_entity.id
_entity.type
_entity.pdbx_description
1 polymer ?
#
loop_
_entity_poly.entity_id
_entity_poly.type
_entity_poly.pdbx_seq_one_letter_code
_entity_poly.pdbx_strand_id
1 'polypeptide(L)'
;MLKQIPRELLEQHSEEGQALRQQLLRGATIAVICSGPKDKKSIYQRAAELGVKVVVIDFTHSWAEEMVAEEIIAKFIPIDFTADNEVLFRQALDAIRSLEEDPLVGPVDGICTFVEFAVPMAARLCKALGLPGPSVECVDIARDKHKTRDIMTAKGLPSIRNFLITDPNQLEQAAQHVGFPAVLKPIAGVSSLGVQKVSDMDDLTRTYGDLVQLLAGLRVKAGGLERVTKGKFTSRGPRLIEVNARMGAGPIRTVHRHVSGVDLAIEQLLMTVGIPSRPSIKSTGMSVGFASIGAPRSGVVDSIRVLG
;
A
#
# COMPACT_ATOMS: atom_id res chain seq x y z
N MET A 1 19.63 -20.91 -1.18
CA MET A 1 18.96 -21.35 -2.42
C MET A 1 19.30 -20.47 -3.63
N LEU A 2 18.98 -19.16 -3.63
CA LEU A 2 19.14 -18.30 -4.83
C LEU A 2 20.56 -18.22 -5.40
N LYS A 3 21.60 -18.26 -4.55
CA LYS A 3 23.01 -18.21 -4.99
C LYS A 3 23.45 -19.39 -5.87
N GLN A 4 22.68 -20.48 -5.88
CA GLN A 4 22.98 -21.69 -6.65
C GLN A 4 22.31 -21.68 -8.04
N ILE A 5 21.44 -20.72 -8.31
CA ILE A 5 20.72 -20.60 -9.58
C ILE A 5 21.48 -19.60 -10.46
N PRO A 6 21.79 -19.93 -11.73
CA PRO A 6 22.39 -18.99 -12.66
C PRO A 6 21.59 -17.69 -12.73
N ARG A 7 22.27 -16.56 -12.50
CA ARG A 7 21.64 -15.24 -12.45
C ARG A 7 20.87 -14.90 -13.73
N GLU A 8 21.41 -15.32 -14.87
CA GLU A 8 20.78 -15.14 -16.18
C GLU A 8 19.37 -15.73 -16.24
N LEU A 9 19.14 -16.91 -15.66
CA LEU A 9 17.82 -17.54 -15.62
C LEU A 9 16.84 -16.77 -14.72
N LEU A 10 17.32 -16.24 -13.59
CA LEU A 10 16.51 -15.42 -12.69
C LEU A 10 16.17 -14.05 -13.29
N GLU A 11 17.03 -13.52 -14.17
CA GLU A 11 16.88 -12.19 -14.75
C GLU A 11 16.10 -12.16 -16.08
N GLN A 12 15.83 -13.32 -16.67
CA GLN A 12 15.07 -13.42 -17.92
C GLN A 12 13.62 -12.90 -17.80
N HIS A 13 13.25 -12.04 -18.74
CA HIS A 13 11.88 -11.55 -18.94
C HIS A 13 11.06 -12.49 -19.85
N SER A 14 11.10 -13.80 -19.57
CA SER A 14 10.36 -14.84 -20.31
C SER A 14 9.36 -15.56 -19.41
N GLU A 15 8.48 -16.36 -20.00
CA GLU A 15 7.52 -17.18 -19.25
C GLU A 15 8.25 -18.26 -18.44
N GLU A 16 9.30 -18.86 -18.99
CA GLU A 16 10.13 -19.85 -18.31
C GLU A 16 10.85 -19.23 -17.11
N GLY A 17 11.42 -18.03 -17.28
CA GLY A 17 12.02 -17.28 -16.18
C GLY A 17 11.00 -16.94 -15.10
N GLN A 18 9.78 -16.59 -15.50
CA GLN A 18 8.69 -16.27 -14.56
C GLN A 18 8.22 -17.52 -13.79
N ALA A 19 8.05 -18.65 -14.48
CA ALA A 19 7.68 -19.92 -13.88
C ALA A 19 8.76 -20.40 -12.88
N LEU A 20 10.04 -20.30 -13.25
CA LEU A 20 11.15 -20.60 -12.36
C LEU A 20 11.09 -19.76 -11.09
N ARG A 21 10.97 -18.43 -11.21
CA ARG A 21 10.87 -17.53 -10.04
C ARG A 21 9.67 -17.86 -9.16
N GLN A 22 8.51 -18.16 -9.74
CA GLN A 22 7.32 -18.56 -8.99
C GLN A 22 7.51 -19.89 -8.27
N GLN A 23 8.19 -20.87 -8.88
CA GLN A 23 8.51 -22.14 -8.24
C GLN A 23 9.38 -21.96 -6.99
N LEU A 24 10.27 -20.96 -6.98
CA LEU A 24 11.13 -20.65 -5.84
C LEU A 24 10.40 -20.05 -4.63
N LEU A 25 9.12 -19.65 -4.78
CA LEU A 25 8.29 -19.24 -3.65
C LEU A 25 7.77 -20.43 -2.85
N ARG A 26 7.77 -21.64 -3.42
CA ARG A 26 7.22 -22.82 -2.77
C ARG A 26 7.97 -23.12 -1.47
N GLY A 27 7.22 -23.20 -0.37
CA GLY A 27 7.75 -23.46 0.96
C GLY A 27 8.32 -22.22 1.66
N ALA A 28 8.37 -21.06 1.00
CA ALA A 28 8.78 -19.83 1.66
C ALA A 28 7.73 -19.40 2.69
N THR A 29 8.19 -18.90 3.83
CA THR A 29 7.34 -18.34 4.89
C THR A 29 7.35 -16.82 4.80
N ILE A 30 6.18 -16.22 4.59
CA ILE A 30 6.03 -14.76 4.45
C ILE A 30 5.08 -14.22 5.52
N ALA A 31 5.57 -13.28 6.32
CA ALA A 31 4.73 -12.54 7.25
C ALA A 31 4.09 -11.34 6.54
N VAL A 32 2.77 -11.24 6.60
CA VAL A 32 1.99 -10.14 6.03
C VAL A 32 1.40 -9.30 7.15
N ILE A 33 1.82 -8.03 7.20
CA ILE A 33 1.34 -7.06 8.17
C ILE A 33 0.04 -6.42 7.68
N CYS A 34 -1.03 -6.61 8.44
CA CYS A 34 -2.41 -6.26 8.09
C CYS A 34 -2.95 -6.99 6.86
N SER A 35 -4.11 -7.64 7.00
CA SER A 35 -4.77 -8.28 5.87
C SER A 35 -5.38 -7.29 4.88
N GLY A 36 -5.79 -6.14 5.40
CA GLY A 36 -6.57 -5.14 4.65
C GLY A 36 -8.01 -5.60 4.40
N PRO A 37 -8.73 -4.98 3.46
CA PRO A 37 -10.11 -5.34 3.16
C PRO A 37 -10.28 -6.74 2.54
N LYS A 38 -11.47 -7.33 2.68
CA LYS A 38 -11.81 -8.70 2.20
C LYS A 38 -11.57 -8.92 0.70
N ASP A 39 -11.59 -7.87 -0.13
CA ASP A 39 -11.30 -7.96 -1.57
C ASP A 39 -9.86 -8.43 -1.86
N LYS A 40 -8.95 -8.29 -0.89
CA LYS A 40 -7.57 -8.79 -0.95
C LYS A 40 -7.44 -10.30 -0.73
N LYS A 41 -8.50 -11.02 -0.33
CA LYS A 41 -8.47 -12.48 -0.13
C LYS A 41 -7.85 -13.24 -1.31
N SER A 42 -8.14 -12.78 -2.54
CA SER A 42 -7.59 -13.34 -3.78
C SER A 42 -6.06 -13.25 -3.93
N ILE A 43 -5.39 -12.42 -3.13
CA ILE A 43 -3.92 -12.35 -3.07
C ILE A 43 -3.39 -13.53 -2.23
N TYR A 44 -4.00 -13.78 -1.08
CA TYR A 44 -3.63 -14.87 -0.18
C TYR A 44 -3.90 -16.24 -0.81
N GLN A 45 -5.05 -16.39 -1.48
CA GLN A 45 -5.36 -17.60 -2.27
C GLN A 45 -4.28 -17.86 -3.31
N ARG A 46 -3.83 -16.81 -4.02
CA ARG A 46 -2.78 -16.96 -5.01
C ARG A 46 -1.42 -17.32 -4.39
N ALA A 47 -1.11 -16.82 -3.20
CA ALA A 47 0.09 -17.19 -2.47
C ALA A 47 0.06 -18.69 -2.06
N ALA A 48 -1.11 -19.15 -1.57
CA ALA A 48 -1.33 -20.56 -1.22
C ALA A 48 -1.18 -21.49 -2.44
N GLU A 49 -1.73 -21.12 -3.60
CA GLU A 49 -1.56 -21.87 -4.86
C GLU A 49 -0.08 -22.03 -5.26
N LEU A 50 0.77 -21.06 -4.91
CA LEU A 50 2.22 -21.09 -5.16
C LEU A 50 2.99 -21.87 -4.06
N GLY A 51 2.30 -22.34 -3.03
CA GLY A 51 2.88 -23.06 -1.90
C GLY A 51 3.59 -22.16 -0.89
N VAL A 52 3.25 -20.87 -0.83
CA VAL A 52 3.79 -19.94 0.19
C VAL A 52 3.07 -20.18 1.51
N LYS A 53 3.83 -20.33 2.60
CA LYS A 53 3.32 -20.38 3.96
C LYS A 53 3.10 -18.95 4.47
N VAL A 54 1.89 -18.44 4.28
CA VAL A 54 1.57 -17.07 4.71
C VAL A 54 1.22 -17.03 6.19
N VAL A 55 1.86 -16.13 6.93
CA VAL A 55 1.47 -15.75 8.30
C VAL A 55 0.89 -14.34 8.27
N VAL A 56 -0.34 -14.16 8.71
CA VAL A 56 -0.96 -12.83 8.79
C VAL A 56 -0.88 -12.31 10.22
N ILE A 57 -0.29 -11.13 10.39
CA ILE A 57 -0.26 -10.39 11.66
C ILE A 57 -1.20 -9.22 11.53
N ASP A 58 -2.30 -9.21 12.29
CA ASP A 58 -3.38 -8.23 12.14
C ASP A 58 -4.04 -7.88 13.48
N PHE A 59 -5.00 -6.96 13.45
CA PHE A 59 -5.80 -6.63 14.63
C PHE A 59 -6.66 -7.81 15.10
N THR A 60 -6.93 -7.85 16.41
CA THR A 60 -7.83 -8.84 17.03
C THR A 60 -9.21 -8.84 16.35
N HIS A 61 -9.75 -10.03 16.08
CA HIS A 61 -11.02 -10.23 15.35
C HIS A 61 -10.99 -9.75 13.88
N SER A 62 -9.81 -9.74 13.25
CA SER A 62 -9.72 -9.57 11.80
C SER A 62 -10.34 -10.77 11.08
N TRP A 63 -10.98 -10.50 9.95
CA TRP A 63 -11.52 -11.54 9.08
C TRP A 63 -10.45 -12.51 8.53
N ALA A 64 -9.18 -12.11 8.58
CA ALA A 64 -8.08 -12.98 8.18
C ALA A 64 -7.97 -14.24 9.04
N GLU A 65 -8.53 -14.24 10.25
CA GLU A 65 -8.64 -15.44 11.08
C GLU A 65 -9.45 -16.55 10.39
N GLU A 66 -10.48 -16.18 9.62
CA GLU A 66 -11.28 -17.11 8.81
C GLU A 66 -10.40 -17.86 7.77
N MET A 67 -9.33 -17.22 7.27
CA MET A 67 -8.46 -17.79 6.24
C MET A 67 -7.60 -18.96 6.75
N VAL A 68 -7.44 -19.12 8.06
CA VAL A 68 -6.74 -20.29 8.64
C VAL A 68 -7.59 -21.54 8.46
N ALA A 69 -8.89 -21.45 8.78
CA ALA A 69 -9.83 -22.56 8.63
C ALA A 69 -10.06 -22.95 7.16
N GLU A 70 -9.86 -22.01 6.24
CA GLU A 70 -9.92 -22.24 4.80
C GLU A 70 -8.59 -22.73 4.19
N GLU A 71 -7.55 -22.94 5.01
CA GLU A 71 -6.20 -23.35 4.58
C GLU A 71 -5.56 -22.39 3.55
N ILE A 72 -6.01 -21.13 3.51
CA ILE A 72 -5.47 -20.09 2.62
C ILE A 72 -4.21 -19.47 3.21
N ILE A 73 -4.15 -19.35 4.55
CA ILE A 73 -2.95 -18.89 5.26
C ILE A 73 -2.56 -19.96 6.29
N ALA A 74 -1.26 -20.07 6.57
CA ALA A 74 -0.76 -21.06 7.52
C ALA A 74 -1.06 -20.65 8.97
N LYS A 75 -1.00 -19.35 9.29
CA LYS A 75 -1.19 -18.86 10.65
C LYS A 75 -1.72 -17.44 10.70
N PHE A 76 -2.55 -17.15 11.69
CA PHE A 76 -3.01 -15.82 12.05
C PHE A 76 -2.47 -15.45 13.44
N ILE A 77 -1.94 -14.24 13.60
CA ILE A 77 -1.45 -13.71 14.88
C ILE A 77 -2.13 -12.37 15.15
N PRO A 78 -3.01 -12.29 16.16
CA PRO A 78 -3.63 -11.03 16.56
C PRO A 78 -2.66 -10.18 17.39
N ILE A 79 -2.59 -8.88 17.09
CA ILE A 79 -1.90 -7.86 17.90
C ILE A 79 -2.78 -6.62 18.07
N ASP A 80 -2.47 -5.78 19.06
CA ASP A 80 -3.27 -4.60 19.37
C ASP A 80 -2.84 -3.39 18.54
N PHE A 81 -3.52 -3.16 17.42
CA PHE A 81 -3.30 -1.98 16.55
C PHE A 81 -3.77 -0.65 17.17
N THR A 82 -4.33 -0.65 18.38
CA THR A 82 -4.69 0.57 19.11
C THR A 82 -3.58 1.04 20.05
N ALA A 83 -2.56 0.21 20.27
CA ALA A 83 -1.40 0.55 21.07
C ALA A 83 -0.54 1.64 20.39
N ASP A 84 0.34 2.26 21.19
CA ASP A 84 1.37 3.16 20.65
C ASP A 84 2.29 2.43 19.65
N ASN A 85 2.83 3.17 18.68
CA ASN A 85 3.65 2.63 17.60
C ASN A 85 4.85 1.80 18.07
N GLU A 86 5.51 2.17 19.18
CA GLU A 86 6.65 1.42 19.72
C GLU A 86 6.21 0.11 20.38
N VAL A 87 5.03 0.08 20.97
CA VAL A 87 4.44 -1.15 21.52
C VAL A 87 4.01 -2.07 20.38
N LEU A 88 3.29 -1.52 19.39
CA LEU A 88 2.83 -2.26 18.22
C LEU A 88 4.01 -2.88 17.44
N PHE A 89 5.08 -2.12 17.25
CA PHE A 89 6.29 -2.61 16.59
C PHE A 89 6.93 -3.78 17.36
N ARG A 90 7.08 -3.65 18.69
CA ARG A 90 7.62 -4.74 19.53
C ARG A 90 6.74 -5.98 19.48
N GLN A 91 5.43 -5.83 19.59
CA GLN A 91 4.48 -6.96 19.46
C GLN A 91 4.64 -7.69 18.12
N ALA A 92 4.71 -6.96 17.01
CA ALA A 92 4.90 -7.55 15.69
C ALA A 92 6.28 -8.23 15.54
N LEU A 93 7.34 -7.63 16.10
CA LEU A 93 8.69 -8.18 16.07
C LEU A 93 8.79 -9.48 16.89
N ASP A 94 8.22 -9.49 18.10
CA ASP A 94 8.22 -10.65 18.99
C ASP A 94 7.38 -11.79 18.39
N ALA A 95 6.23 -11.47 17.80
CA ALA A 95 5.41 -12.42 17.04
C ALA A 95 6.22 -13.10 15.93
N ILE A 96 6.94 -12.33 15.11
CA ILE A 96 7.78 -12.89 14.04
C ILE A 96 8.91 -13.75 14.59
N ARG A 97 9.60 -13.30 15.65
CA ARG A 97 10.69 -14.07 16.27
C ARG A 97 10.21 -15.41 16.83
N SER A 98 9.01 -15.43 17.43
CA SER A 98 8.42 -16.67 17.94
C SER A 98 8.16 -17.75 16.87
N LEU A 99 8.19 -17.37 15.58
CA LEU A 99 7.99 -18.32 14.49
C LEU A 99 9.24 -19.15 14.17
N GLU A 100 10.42 -18.75 14.68
CA GLU A 100 11.69 -19.43 14.37
C GLU A 100 11.65 -20.93 14.70
N GLU A 101 10.99 -21.29 15.81
CA GLU A 101 10.81 -22.68 16.26
C GLU A 101 9.42 -23.27 15.92
N ASP A 102 8.58 -22.52 15.18
CA ASP A 102 7.23 -22.98 14.85
C ASP A 102 7.29 -24.15 13.86
N PRO A 103 6.68 -25.32 14.17
CA PRO A 103 6.80 -26.52 13.35
C PRO A 103 6.04 -26.44 12.03
N LEU A 104 5.06 -25.53 11.91
CA LEU A 104 4.26 -25.37 10.70
C LEU A 104 4.94 -24.43 9.71
N VAL A 105 5.45 -23.30 10.20
CA VAL A 105 5.97 -22.24 9.33
C VAL A 105 7.48 -22.05 9.40
N GLY A 106 8.09 -22.25 10.57
CA GLY A 106 9.51 -21.95 10.78
C GLY A 106 9.86 -20.47 10.60
N PRO A 107 11.15 -20.13 10.45
CA PRO A 107 11.60 -18.74 10.31
C PRO A 107 10.99 -18.08 9.08
N VAL A 108 10.75 -16.77 9.19
CA VAL A 108 10.20 -15.95 8.10
C VAL A 108 11.29 -15.61 7.09
N ASP A 109 11.04 -15.89 5.81
CA ASP A 109 11.91 -15.56 4.68
C ASP A 109 11.72 -14.13 4.18
N GLY A 110 10.58 -13.50 4.50
CA GLY A 110 10.30 -12.13 4.11
C GLY A 110 9.05 -11.52 4.74
N ILE A 111 8.99 -10.20 4.78
CA ILE A 111 7.89 -9.44 5.39
C ILE A 111 7.34 -8.45 4.37
N CYS A 112 6.02 -8.38 4.23
CA CYS A 112 5.39 -7.37 3.39
C CYS A 112 4.02 -6.93 3.88
N THR A 113 3.39 -6.03 3.13
CA THR A 113 1.99 -5.66 3.32
C THR A 113 1.37 -5.24 1.99
N PHE A 114 0.06 -5.41 1.87
CA PHE A 114 -0.72 -4.86 0.75
C PHE A 114 -1.52 -3.62 1.16
N VAL A 115 -1.22 -3.06 2.33
CA VAL A 115 -1.98 -2.00 2.98
C VAL A 115 -1.07 -0.79 3.25
N GLU A 116 -1.56 0.40 2.91
CA GLU A 116 -0.71 1.60 2.84
C GLU A 116 -0.12 2.05 4.17
N PHE A 117 -0.91 2.05 5.24
CA PHE A 117 -0.44 2.50 6.54
C PHE A 117 0.51 1.50 7.22
N ALA A 118 0.52 0.25 6.77
CA ALA A 118 1.38 -0.80 7.32
C ALA A 118 2.77 -0.82 6.66
N VAL A 119 2.99 -0.11 5.55
CA VAL A 119 4.29 -0.08 4.83
C VAL A 119 5.43 0.39 5.73
N PRO A 120 5.29 1.47 6.54
CA PRO A 120 6.33 1.89 7.48
C PRO A 120 6.71 0.83 8.51
N MET A 121 5.72 0.07 9.01
CA MET A 121 5.95 -1.01 9.98
C MET A 121 6.67 -2.18 9.32
N ALA A 122 6.20 -2.64 8.15
CA ALA A 122 6.85 -3.71 7.40
C ALA A 122 8.32 -3.37 7.06
N ALA A 123 8.60 -2.15 6.61
CA ALA A 123 9.97 -1.71 6.30
C ALA A 123 10.89 -1.72 7.54
N ARG A 124 10.38 -1.27 8.70
CA ARG A 124 11.13 -1.29 9.96
C ARG A 124 11.40 -2.71 10.44
N LEU A 125 10.42 -3.62 10.31
CA LEU A 125 10.58 -5.03 10.65
C LEU A 125 11.60 -5.72 9.72
N CYS A 126 11.54 -5.48 8.41
CA CYS A 126 12.57 -5.96 7.47
C CYS A 126 13.96 -5.51 7.90
N LYS A 127 14.14 -4.21 8.20
CA LYS A 127 15.42 -3.67 8.66
C LYS A 127 15.88 -4.30 9.97
N ALA A 128 14.98 -4.47 10.95
CA ALA A 128 15.31 -5.03 12.25
C ALA A 128 15.71 -6.51 12.20
N LEU A 129 15.19 -7.25 11.22
CA LEU A 129 15.44 -8.68 11.03
C LEU A 129 16.47 -8.98 9.92
N GLY A 130 17.03 -7.95 9.28
CA GLY A 130 17.97 -8.12 8.18
C GLY A 130 17.36 -8.74 6.91
N LEU A 131 16.04 -8.65 6.75
CA LEU A 131 15.31 -9.20 5.62
C LEU A 131 15.23 -8.21 4.44
N PRO A 132 15.04 -8.69 3.20
CA PRO A 132 14.78 -7.83 2.05
C PRO A 132 13.57 -6.92 2.31
N GLY A 133 13.68 -5.65 1.92
CA GLY A 133 12.62 -4.68 2.11
C GLY A 133 12.99 -3.29 1.60
N PRO A 134 12.01 -2.39 1.49
CA PRO A 134 12.28 -1.01 1.12
C PRO A 134 13.05 -0.29 2.23
N SER A 135 13.86 0.70 1.86
CA SER A 135 14.52 1.58 2.83
C SER A 135 13.48 2.30 3.70
N VAL A 136 13.65 2.24 5.02
CA VAL A 136 12.81 2.96 5.99
C VAL A 136 12.74 4.46 5.66
N GLU A 137 13.88 5.05 5.33
CA GLU A 137 13.97 6.48 4.98
C GLU A 137 13.15 6.79 3.72
N CYS A 138 13.30 5.96 2.67
CA CYS A 138 12.55 6.16 1.43
C CYS A 138 11.03 6.00 1.64
N VAL A 139 10.61 5.06 2.48
CA VAL A 139 9.20 4.88 2.85
C VAL A 139 8.67 6.10 3.59
N ASP A 140 9.42 6.61 4.56
CA ASP A 140 9.00 7.77 5.36
C ASP A 140 8.91 9.03 4.49
N ILE A 141 9.87 9.24 3.57
CA ILE A 141 9.82 10.33 2.57
C ILE A 141 8.59 10.18 1.67
N ALA A 142 8.33 8.99 1.12
CA ALA A 142 7.22 8.76 0.21
C ALA A 142 5.86 9.04 0.86
N ARG A 143 5.76 8.78 2.17
CA ARG A 143 4.59 9.04 3.01
C ARG A 143 4.41 10.53 3.35
N ASP A 144 5.49 11.30 3.32
CA ASP A 144 5.50 12.74 3.54
C ASP A 144 5.43 13.48 2.21
N LYS A 145 4.24 14.04 1.93
CA LYS A 145 3.98 14.73 0.67
C LYS A 145 4.83 16.00 0.51
N HIS A 146 5.31 16.62 1.58
CA HIS A 146 6.16 17.80 1.50
C HIS A 146 7.61 17.38 1.22
N LYS A 147 8.18 16.44 1.98
CA LYS A 147 9.53 15.92 1.73
C LYS A 147 9.67 15.28 0.34
N THR A 148 8.63 14.58 -0.13
CA THR A 148 8.60 14.07 -1.51
C THR A 148 8.77 15.22 -2.52
N ARG A 149 8.14 16.38 -2.30
CA ARG A 149 8.26 17.55 -3.18
C ARG A 149 9.63 18.20 -3.10
N ASP A 150 10.21 18.27 -1.92
CA ASP A 150 11.54 18.84 -1.72
C ASP A 150 12.58 18.02 -2.49
N ILE A 151 12.53 16.68 -2.36
CA ILE A 151 13.44 15.80 -3.10
C ILE A 151 13.20 15.89 -4.61
N MET A 152 11.95 15.91 -5.06
CA MET A 152 11.64 16.11 -6.49
C MET A 152 12.25 17.40 -7.01
N THR A 153 12.07 18.51 -6.28
CA THR A 153 12.59 19.83 -6.67
C THR A 153 14.11 19.85 -6.67
N ALA A 154 14.74 19.31 -5.63
CA ALA A 154 16.20 19.20 -5.53
C ALA A 154 16.82 18.32 -6.64
N LYS A 155 16.05 17.38 -7.20
CA LYS A 155 16.46 16.52 -8.32
C LYS A 155 16.04 17.05 -9.69
N GLY A 156 15.48 18.26 -9.78
CA GLY A 156 15.02 18.85 -11.04
C GLY A 156 13.80 18.13 -11.66
N LEU A 157 13.09 17.31 -10.89
CA LEU A 157 11.89 16.64 -11.36
C LEU A 157 10.69 17.60 -11.37
N PRO A 158 9.73 17.44 -12.30
CA PRO A 158 8.54 18.29 -12.35
C PRO A 158 7.74 18.27 -11.05
N SER A 159 7.80 19.37 -10.29
CA SER A 159 7.06 19.56 -9.05
C SER A 159 5.96 20.62 -9.19
N ILE A 160 5.13 20.76 -8.17
CA ILE A 160 4.13 21.83 -8.05
C ILE A 160 4.49 22.72 -6.86
N ARG A 161 4.20 24.02 -6.98
CA ARG A 161 4.27 24.93 -5.83
C ARG A 161 3.42 24.37 -4.70
N ASN A 162 4.01 24.29 -3.52
CA ASN A 162 3.37 23.73 -2.34
C ASN A 162 3.91 24.47 -1.11
N PHE A 163 3.12 24.50 -0.05
CA PHE A 163 3.45 25.17 1.21
C PHE A 163 3.00 24.26 2.36
N LEU A 164 3.87 24.02 3.34
CA LEU A 164 3.53 23.26 4.54
C LEU A 164 2.91 24.19 5.58
N ILE A 165 1.66 23.94 5.93
CA ILE A 165 0.94 24.67 6.98
C ILE A 165 1.06 23.87 8.27
N THR A 166 1.72 24.42 9.28
CA THR A 166 1.80 23.86 10.65
C THR A 166 1.01 24.69 11.65
N ASP A 167 0.63 25.91 11.29
CA ASP A 167 -0.09 26.87 12.13
C ASP A 167 -1.17 27.60 11.30
N PRO A 168 -2.39 27.81 11.82
CA PRO A 168 -3.45 28.54 11.10
C PRO A 168 -3.06 29.96 10.68
N ASN A 169 -2.13 30.62 11.36
CA ASN A 169 -1.66 31.95 10.97
C ASN A 169 -0.85 31.95 9.66
N GLN A 170 -0.48 30.78 9.14
CA GLN A 170 0.27 30.64 7.88
C GLN A 170 -0.65 30.55 6.65
N LEU A 171 -1.98 30.55 6.81
CA LEU A 171 -2.90 30.36 5.69
C LEU A 171 -2.78 31.45 4.61
N GLU A 172 -2.66 32.71 5.01
CA GLU A 172 -2.47 33.82 4.06
C GLU A 172 -1.16 33.68 3.28
N GLN A 173 -0.07 33.36 3.98
CA GLN A 173 1.24 33.13 3.37
C GLN A 173 1.19 31.96 2.38
N ALA A 174 0.54 30.85 2.75
CA ALA A 174 0.37 29.69 1.91
C ALA A 174 -0.41 30.03 0.63
N ALA A 175 -1.49 30.81 0.76
CA ALA A 175 -2.31 31.24 -0.36
C ALA A 175 -1.56 32.17 -1.32
N GLN A 176 -0.80 33.14 -0.79
CA GLN A 176 0.04 34.03 -1.60
C GLN A 176 1.12 33.25 -2.38
N HIS A 177 1.72 32.24 -1.75
CA HIS A 177 2.77 31.43 -2.37
C HIS A 177 2.23 30.48 -3.46
N VAL A 178 1.16 29.73 -3.16
CA VAL A 178 0.63 28.68 -4.03
C VAL A 178 -0.31 29.25 -5.10
N GLY A 179 -1.18 30.18 -4.72
CA GLY A 179 -2.26 30.75 -5.53
C GLY A 179 -3.47 29.82 -5.68
N PHE A 180 -4.63 30.39 -6.03
CA PHE A 180 -5.88 29.65 -6.24
C PHE A 180 -6.18 29.37 -7.73
N PRO A 181 -7.00 28.34 -8.05
CA PRO A 181 -7.52 27.33 -7.13
C PRO A 181 -6.41 26.39 -6.65
N ALA A 182 -6.47 26.00 -5.38
CA ALA A 182 -5.48 25.14 -4.73
C ALA A 182 -6.09 23.83 -4.23
N VAL A 183 -5.23 22.92 -3.77
CA VAL A 183 -5.62 21.67 -3.12
C VAL A 183 -5.04 21.66 -1.71
N LEU A 184 -5.90 21.72 -0.71
CA LEU A 184 -5.54 21.50 0.69
C LEU A 184 -5.56 19.99 0.98
N LYS A 185 -4.55 19.49 1.68
CA LYS A 185 -4.46 18.08 2.06
C LYS A 185 -3.55 17.85 3.27
N PRO A 186 -3.78 16.80 4.08
CA PRO A 186 -2.85 16.38 5.10
C PRO A 186 -1.48 16.02 4.53
N ILE A 187 -0.41 16.30 5.29
CA ILE A 187 0.97 15.98 4.92
C ILE A 187 1.15 14.46 4.74
N ALA A 188 0.60 13.69 5.68
CA ALA A 188 0.54 12.23 5.66
C ALA A 188 -0.92 11.79 5.78
N GLY A 189 -1.28 10.72 5.09
CA GLY A 189 -2.65 10.22 5.02
C GLY A 189 -2.76 9.11 3.99
N VAL A 190 -3.91 8.44 3.94
CA VAL A 190 -4.19 7.35 3.00
C VAL A 190 -5.47 7.65 2.25
N SER A 191 -5.63 7.03 1.07
CA SER A 191 -6.87 7.09 0.30
C SER A 191 -7.42 8.52 0.23
N SER A 192 -6.66 9.51 -0.25
CA SER A 192 -7.01 10.94 -0.38
C SER A 192 -7.90 11.57 0.72
N LEU A 193 -7.83 11.04 1.93
CA LEU A 193 -8.62 11.51 3.05
C LEU A 193 -8.21 12.93 3.40
N GLY A 194 -9.20 13.82 3.46
CA GLY A 194 -8.96 15.24 3.73
C GLY A 194 -8.35 16.02 2.56
N VAL A 195 -8.31 15.45 1.35
CA VAL A 195 -7.91 16.19 0.14
C VAL A 195 -9.11 17.00 -0.36
N GLN A 196 -8.98 18.32 -0.38
CA GLN A 196 -10.06 19.24 -0.74
C GLN A 196 -9.56 20.29 -1.72
N LYS A 197 -10.38 20.65 -2.71
CA LYS A 197 -10.12 21.81 -3.56
C LYS A 197 -10.59 23.06 -2.82
N VAL A 198 -9.78 24.11 -2.83
CA VAL A 198 -10.11 25.43 -2.27
C VAL A 198 -9.98 26.47 -3.38
N SER A 199 -10.97 27.35 -3.50
CA SER A 199 -11.05 28.31 -4.62
C SER A 199 -10.65 29.73 -4.23
N ASP A 200 -10.69 30.06 -2.93
CA ASP A 200 -10.34 31.35 -2.36
C ASP A 200 -9.95 31.23 -0.87
N MET A 201 -9.71 32.36 -0.21
CA MET A 201 -9.27 32.44 1.19
C MET A 201 -10.32 31.96 2.20
N ASP A 202 -11.60 32.23 1.94
CA ASP A 202 -12.68 31.83 2.84
C ASP A 202 -12.87 30.31 2.77
N ASP A 203 -12.85 29.76 1.56
CA ASP A 203 -12.82 28.31 1.30
C ASP A 203 -11.63 27.65 2.01
N LEU A 204 -10.43 28.23 1.91
CA LEU A 204 -9.22 27.71 2.54
C LEU A 204 -9.35 27.68 4.07
N THR A 205 -9.78 28.79 4.68
CA THR A 205 -9.90 28.92 6.13
C THR A 205 -10.92 27.94 6.72
N ARG A 206 -12.11 27.86 6.10
CA ARG A 206 -13.16 26.91 6.52
C ARG A 206 -12.67 25.46 6.37
N THR A 207 -12.14 25.13 5.20
CA THR A 207 -11.69 23.75 4.90
C THR A 207 -10.52 23.34 5.81
N TYR A 208 -9.63 24.26 6.16
CA TYR A 208 -8.56 24.00 7.14
C TYR A 208 -9.14 23.65 8.51
N GLY A 209 -10.10 24.43 9.00
CA GLY A 209 -10.81 24.14 10.25
C GLY A 209 -11.46 22.76 10.25
N ASP A 210 -12.24 22.45 9.20
CA ASP A 210 -12.89 21.15 9.02
C ASP A 210 -11.87 20.00 8.98
N LEU A 211 -10.75 20.21 8.29
CA LEU A 211 -9.70 19.20 8.16
C LEU A 211 -8.99 18.94 9.50
N VAL A 212 -8.69 19.97 10.27
CA VAL A 212 -8.10 19.83 11.61
C VAL A 212 -9.04 19.04 12.52
N GLN A 213 -10.34 19.34 12.50
CA GLN A 213 -11.34 18.58 13.26
C GLN A 213 -11.45 17.13 12.79
N LEU A 214 -11.48 16.90 11.47
CA LEU A 214 -11.50 15.56 10.90
C LEU A 214 -10.31 14.75 11.39
N LEU A 215 -9.09 15.29 11.25
CA LEU A 215 -7.85 14.61 11.64
C LEU A 215 -7.80 14.32 13.15
N ALA A 216 -8.29 15.23 13.99
CA ALA A 216 -8.39 15.02 15.44
C ALA A 216 -9.34 13.87 15.81
N GLY A 217 -10.34 13.58 14.96
CA GLY A 217 -11.31 12.51 15.16
C GLY A 217 -10.94 11.16 14.51
N LEU A 218 -9.89 11.09 13.69
CA LEU A 218 -9.54 9.86 12.97
C LEU A 218 -9.04 8.77 13.92
N ARG A 219 -9.73 7.62 13.88
CA ARG A 219 -9.27 6.37 14.49
C ARG A 219 -9.09 5.31 13.41
N VAL A 220 -8.05 4.50 13.53
CA VAL A 220 -7.87 3.31 12.67
C VAL A 220 -8.87 2.26 13.15
N LYS A 221 -9.83 1.88 12.29
CA LYS A 221 -10.79 0.80 12.56
C LYS A 221 -10.70 -0.23 11.44
N ALA A 222 -10.48 -1.50 11.79
CA ALA A 222 -10.42 -2.63 10.87
C ALA A 222 -9.42 -2.47 9.69
N GLY A 223 -8.27 -1.83 9.94
CA GLY A 223 -7.21 -1.73 8.94
C GLY A 223 -7.59 -1.01 7.64
N GLY A 224 -8.51 -0.03 7.70
CA GLY A 224 -8.93 0.77 6.54
C GLY A 224 -9.27 2.23 6.89
N LEU A 225 -8.97 3.13 5.95
CA LEU A 225 -9.42 4.53 5.89
C LEU A 225 -9.76 4.80 4.40
N GLU A 226 -10.97 5.27 4.09
CA GLU A 226 -11.50 5.47 2.72
C GLU A 226 -11.46 6.98 2.33
N ARG A 227 -10.93 7.48 1.19
CA ARG A 227 -11.41 7.49 -0.23
C ARG A 227 -10.45 8.21 -1.23
N VAL A 228 -10.07 7.56 -2.33
CA VAL A 228 -8.98 7.88 -3.30
C VAL A 228 -9.14 9.11 -4.23
N THR A 229 -8.00 9.70 -4.65
CA THR A 229 -7.78 10.38 -5.96
C THR A 229 -6.28 10.43 -6.28
N LYS A 230 -5.80 9.99 -7.46
CA LYS A 230 -4.39 10.15 -7.87
C LYS A 230 -4.21 10.49 -9.35
N GLY A 231 -3.26 11.39 -9.59
CA GLY A 231 -2.78 11.82 -10.92
C GLY A 231 -3.54 13.03 -11.46
N LYS A 232 -2.80 14.06 -11.91
CA LYS A 232 -3.37 15.19 -12.66
C LYS A 232 -2.52 15.44 -13.90
N PHE A 233 -3.17 15.41 -15.06
CA PHE A 233 -2.63 15.99 -16.28
C PHE A 233 -2.89 17.50 -16.24
N THR A 234 -1.84 18.28 -16.43
CA THR A 234 -1.95 19.73 -16.55
C THR A 234 -1.60 20.14 -17.97
N SER A 235 -1.94 21.36 -18.37
CA SER A 235 -1.48 21.96 -19.63
C SER A 235 0.06 21.98 -19.76
N ARG A 236 0.79 21.75 -18.66
CA ARG A 236 2.25 21.65 -18.60
C ARG A 236 2.76 20.21 -18.49
N GLY A 237 1.94 19.23 -18.85
CA GLY A 237 2.24 17.79 -18.77
C GLY A 237 1.86 17.15 -17.42
N PRO A 238 2.22 15.86 -17.21
CA PRO A 238 1.90 15.11 -16.01
C PRO A 238 2.63 15.69 -14.79
N ARG A 239 1.99 15.60 -13.62
CA ARG A 239 2.61 15.92 -12.33
C ARG A 239 2.43 14.76 -11.38
N LEU A 240 3.55 14.26 -10.85
CA LEU A 240 3.50 13.26 -9.78
C LEU A 240 2.80 13.90 -8.57
N ILE A 241 1.77 13.27 -8.06
CA ILE A 241 1.01 13.74 -6.90
C ILE A 241 1.53 13.11 -5.61
N GLU A 242 1.81 11.81 -5.68
CA GLU A 242 2.19 10.94 -4.57
C GLU A 242 2.81 9.65 -5.12
N VAL A 243 3.72 9.05 -4.35
CA VAL A 243 4.33 7.75 -4.63
C VAL A 243 4.27 6.91 -3.34
N ASN A 244 4.11 5.60 -3.46
CA ASN A 244 4.14 4.68 -2.33
C ASN A 244 4.83 3.37 -2.73
N ALA A 245 5.59 2.77 -1.81
CA ALA A 245 6.32 1.53 -2.01
C ALA A 245 5.45 0.28 -1.80
N ARG A 246 4.31 0.19 -2.50
CA ARG A 246 3.41 -0.98 -2.48
C ARG A 246 2.60 -1.07 -3.78
N MET A 247 2.05 -2.25 -4.05
CA MET A 247 1.00 -2.38 -5.06
C MET A 247 -0.21 -1.49 -4.71
N GLY A 248 -0.78 -0.83 -5.72
CA GLY A 248 -2.00 -0.02 -5.58
C GLY A 248 -3.22 -0.84 -5.11
N ALA A 249 -4.16 -0.18 -4.44
CA ALA A 249 -5.41 -0.81 -4.00
C ALA A 249 -6.46 -0.83 -5.14
N GLY A 250 -7.63 -1.42 -4.86
CA GLY A 250 -8.73 -1.48 -5.83
C GLY A 250 -8.35 -2.28 -7.08
N PRO A 251 -8.73 -1.83 -8.28
CA PRO A 251 -8.63 -2.65 -9.48
C PRO A 251 -7.22 -2.82 -10.04
N ILE A 252 -6.21 -2.19 -9.45
CA ILE A 252 -4.85 -2.11 -10.03
C ILE A 252 -4.28 -3.50 -10.33
N ARG A 253 -4.34 -4.45 -9.38
CA ARG A 253 -3.90 -5.83 -9.64
C ARG A 253 -4.63 -6.44 -10.84
N THR A 254 -5.95 -6.27 -10.90
CA THR A 254 -6.80 -6.80 -11.97
C THR A 254 -6.46 -6.17 -13.32
N VAL A 255 -6.26 -4.86 -13.39
CA VAL A 255 -5.81 -4.15 -14.61
C VAL A 255 -4.54 -4.79 -15.13
N HIS A 256 -3.51 -4.90 -14.30
CA HIS A 256 -2.21 -5.42 -14.74
C HIS A 256 -2.31 -6.87 -15.21
N ARG A 257 -3.07 -7.72 -14.51
CA ARG A 257 -3.30 -9.11 -14.92
C ARG A 257 -3.96 -9.20 -16.30
N HIS A 258 -5.00 -8.39 -16.54
CA HIS A 258 -5.76 -8.46 -17.79
C HIS A 258 -5.06 -7.77 -18.95
N VAL A 259 -4.38 -6.65 -18.73
CA VAL A 259 -3.75 -5.85 -19.80
C VAL A 259 -2.36 -6.38 -20.18
N SER A 260 -1.61 -6.87 -19.18
CA SER A 260 -0.19 -7.22 -19.35
C SER A 260 0.16 -8.68 -19.04
N GLY A 261 -0.78 -9.45 -18.50
CA GLY A 261 -0.53 -10.79 -17.95
C GLY A 261 0.19 -10.79 -16.59
N VAL A 262 0.63 -9.63 -16.10
CA VAL A 262 1.43 -9.51 -14.87
C VAL A 262 0.55 -9.48 -13.64
N ASP A 263 0.77 -10.42 -12.72
CA ASP A 263 0.19 -10.37 -11.38
C ASP A 263 1.13 -9.65 -10.40
N LEU A 264 0.81 -8.38 -10.14
CA LEU A 264 1.59 -7.53 -9.24
C LEU A 264 1.70 -8.09 -7.81
N ALA A 265 0.74 -8.91 -7.37
CA ALA A 265 0.85 -9.55 -6.06
C ALA A 265 1.96 -10.59 -6.03
N ILE A 266 2.10 -11.38 -7.10
CA ILE A 266 3.20 -12.36 -7.25
C ILE A 266 4.53 -11.64 -7.30
N GLU A 267 4.64 -10.58 -8.11
CA GLU A 267 5.88 -9.80 -8.21
C GLU A 267 6.30 -9.21 -6.85
N GLN A 268 5.33 -8.78 -6.05
CA GLN A 268 5.60 -8.33 -4.68
C GLN A 268 6.08 -9.47 -3.79
N LEU A 269 5.45 -10.65 -3.82
CA LEU A 269 5.89 -11.83 -3.05
C LEU A 269 7.32 -12.26 -3.41
N LEU A 270 7.68 -12.23 -4.70
CA LEU A 270 9.04 -12.52 -5.16
C LEU A 270 10.06 -11.57 -4.50
N MET A 271 9.82 -10.27 -4.58
CA MET A 271 10.72 -9.26 -3.99
C MET A 271 10.81 -9.39 -2.47
N THR A 272 9.71 -9.76 -1.80
CA THR A 272 9.66 -9.95 -0.34
C THR A 272 10.69 -10.96 0.15
N VAL A 273 10.95 -12.02 -0.62
CA VAL A 273 11.94 -13.06 -0.28
C VAL A 273 13.26 -12.93 -1.07
N GLY A 274 13.49 -11.75 -1.68
CA GLY A 274 14.72 -11.44 -2.40
C GLY A 274 14.85 -12.06 -3.80
N ILE A 275 13.77 -12.63 -4.36
CA ILE A 275 13.73 -13.08 -5.75
C ILE A 275 13.49 -11.85 -6.65
N PRO A 276 14.28 -11.63 -7.72
CA PRO A 276 14.13 -10.46 -8.57
C PRO A 276 12.79 -10.46 -9.31
N SER A 277 12.06 -9.33 -9.28
CA SER A 277 10.89 -9.13 -10.14
C SER A 277 11.33 -8.82 -11.57
N ARG A 278 11.00 -9.71 -12.50
CA ARG A 278 11.37 -9.65 -13.93
C ARG A 278 10.22 -10.19 -14.80
N PRO A 279 9.01 -9.65 -14.65
CA PRO A 279 7.83 -10.25 -15.25
C PRO A 279 7.97 -10.36 -16.77
N SER A 280 7.44 -11.44 -17.33
CA SER A 280 7.13 -11.53 -18.76
C SER A 280 5.91 -10.64 -19.04
N ILE A 281 6.09 -9.58 -19.82
CA ILE A 281 5.04 -8.63 -20.17
C ILE A 281 4.50 -8.99 -21.55
N LYS A 282 3.20 -9.25 -21.65
CA LYS A 282 2.52 -9.51 -22.93
C LYS A 282 1.38 -8.52 -23.11
N SER A 283 1.32 -7.86 -24.27
CA SER A 283 0.11 -7.13 -24.63
C SER A 283 -1.01 -8.13 -24.87
N THR A 284 -2.10 -8.03 -24.11
CA THR A 284 -3.26 -8.92 -24.28
C THR A 284 -4.28 -8.38 -25.26
N GLY A 285 -4.12 -7.12 -25.70
CA GLY A 285 -5.14 -6.38 -26.47
C GLY A 285 -6.38 -6.00 -25.66
N MET A 286 -6.45 -6.34 -24.36
CA MET A 286 -7.57 -5.99 -23.51
C MET A 286 -7.45 -4.56 -22.97
N SER A 287 -8.57 -3.86 -22.91
CA SER A 287 -8.73 -2.63 -22.14
C SER A 287 -9.65 -2.91 -20.96
N VAL A 288 -9.32 -2.36 -19.79
CA VAL A 288 -10.13 -2.55 -18.58
C VAL A 288 -10.58 -1.21 -18.05
N GLY A 289 -11.89 -1.05 -17.90
CA GLY A 289 -12.52 0.12 -17.28
C GLY A 289 -13.08 -0.24 -15.91
N PHE A 290 -12.98 0.68 -14.96
CA PHE A 290 -13.62 0.56 -13.65
C PHE A 290 -14.39 1.84 -13.36
N ALA A 291 -15.60 1.67 -12.85
CA ALA A 291 -16.41 2.77 -12.34
C ALA A 291 -16.76 2.48 -10.89
N SER A 292 -16.69 3.51 -10.04
CA SER A 292 -17.24 3.47 -8.69
C SER A 292 -18.56 4.23 -8.70
N ILE A 293 -19.64 3.56 -8.31
CA ILE A 293 -20.95 4.20 -8.17
C ILE A 293 -21.02 4.81 -6.77
N GLY A 294 -21.03 6.13 -6.69
CA GLY A 294 -21.23 6.85 -5.43
C GLY A 294 -22.71 7.06 -5.15
N ALA A 295 -23.12 6.91 -3.88
CA ALA A 295 -24.43 7.36 -3.46
C ALA A 295 -24.49 8.90 -3.50
N PRO A 296 -25.52 9.52 -4.11
CA PRO A 296 -25.63 10.97 -4.17
C PRO A 296 -26.02 11.61 -2.82
N ARG A 297 -26.50 10.79 -1.87
CA ARG A 297 -26.93 11.20 -0.53
C ARG A 297 -26.78 10.05 0.46
N SER A 298 -26.71 10.38 1.75
CA SER A 298 -26.80 9.40 2.85
C SER A 298 -28.22 8.79 2.93
N GLY A 299 -28.30 7.50 3.23
CA GLY A 299 -29.58 6.77 3.36
C GLY A 299 -29.36 5.25 3.35
N VAL A 300 -30.47 4.49 3.37
CA VAL A 300 -30.44 3.03 3.20
C VAL A 300 -30.54 2.72 1.70
N VAL A 301 -29.63 1.89 1.19
CA VAL A 301 -29.69 1.41 -0.19
C VAL A 301 -30.69 0.26 -0.26
N ASP A 302 -31.82 0.48 -0.93
CA ASP A 302 -32.86 -0.54 -1.15
C ASP A 302 -32.44 -1.55 -2.23
N SER A 303 -32.01 -1.06 -3.40
CA SER A 303 -31.48 -1.90 -4.48
C SER A 303 -30.52 -1.14 -5.39
N ILE A 304 -29.62 -1.87 -6.06
CA ILE A 304 -28.72 -1.34 -7.10
C ILE A 304 -29.08 -2.06 -8.40
N ARG A 305 -29.49 -1.31 -9.43
CA ARG A 305 -29.75 -1.85 -10.76
C ARG A 305 -28.63 -1.42 -11.70
N VAL A 306 -27.92 -2.38 -12.28
CA VAL A 306 -26.94 -2.12 -13.34
C VAL A 306 -27.69 -2.25 -14.67
N LEU A 307 -27.88 -1.14 -15.37
CA LEU A 307 -28.44 -1.14 -16.72
C LEU A 307 -27.31 -1.51 -17.68
N GLY A 308 -27.47 -2.65 -18.38
CA GLY A 308 -26.54 -3.13 -19.40
C GLY A 308 -26.67 -2.40 -20.72
#